data_AF-A0A4U8S9L3-F1
#
_entry.id   AF-A0A4U8S9L3-F1
#
_cell.length_a   1.000
_cell.length_b   1.000
_cell.length_c   1.000
_cell.angle_alpha   90.00
_cell.angle_beta   90.00
_cell.angle_gamma   90.00
#
_symmetry.space_group_name_H-M   'P 1'
#
loop_
_entity.id
_entity.type
_entity.pdbx_description
1 polymer ?
#
loop_
_entity_poly.entity_id
_entity_poly.type
_entity_poly.pdbx_seq_one_letter_code
_entity_poly.pdbx_strand_id
1 'polypeptide(L)'
;MINMKCYSVVLLSINKTKKWIKSAAGVVSVVLFITSIILLAITWSDYGNFSERVATNINNILFGLATNLLGIIVTVSFVQYFIDRQSEKDKHRKENLKIKRYDRIMRVLLERYLMYFKCLTTPIEIRNKNDPLRMLDQFKFEDMCDLYRSSLYICEGLFESSIELFYESEEILRNYMVKMIQNINFKYNEQLKEIIMDFVEKSIEYDVRGAVLRNMTTYCGEKRNSETIMEYIKDTSQDWIGKEQRGKLNSNIMLPYTRLYKLLKIEIELIKGYEEYMNINIR
;
A
#
# COMPACT_ATOMS: atom_id res chain seq x y z
N MET A 1 11.20 -7.60 -21.73
CA MET A 1 10.80 -7.56 -20.31
C MET A 1 11.05 -8.87 -19.54
N ILE A 2 12.05 -9.69 -19.93
CA ILE A 2 12.35 -10.99 -19.30
C ILE A 2 13.70 -10.97 -18.54
N ASN A 3 14.66 -10.12 -18.96
CA ASN A 3 15.99 -10.05 -18.35
C ASN A 3 16.05 -9.38 -16.95
N MET A 4 15.07 -8.55 -16.58
CA MET A 4 15.08 -7.85 -15.28
C MET A 4 14.70 -8.75 -14.10
N LYS A 5 13.85 -9.76 -14.31
CA LYS A 5 13.46 -10.71 -13.24
C LYS A 5 14.61 -11.66 -12.88
N CYS A 6 15.39 -12.11 -13.86
CA CYS A 6 16.54 -13.01 -13.63
C CYS A 6 17.64 -12.33 -12.79
N TYR A 7 17.96 -11.07 -13.10
CA TYR A 7 18.93 -10.29 -12.32
C TYR A 7 18.50 -10.08 -10.87
N SER A 8 17.22 -9.80 -10.62
CA SER A 8 16.71 -9.60 -9.25
C SER A 8 16.82 -10.87 -8.39
N VAL A 9 16.58 -12.05 -8.98
CA VAL A 9 16.64 -13.34 -8.28
C VAL A 9 18.08 -13.73 -7.97
N VAL A 10 19.01 -13.50 -8.90
CA VAL A 10 20.44 -13.74 -8.68
C VAL A 10 21.00 -12.78 -7.63
N LEU A 11 20.67 -11.48 -7.68
CA LEU A 11 21.09 -10.53 -6.65
C LEU A 11 20.51 -10.84 -5.26
N LEU A 12 19.24 -11.26 -5.18
CA LEU A 12 18.64 -11.69 -3.91
C LEU A 12 19.32 -12.95 -3.36
N SER A 13 19.68 -13.88 -4.23
CA SER A 13 20.39 -15.12 -3.88
C SER A 13 21.81 -14.82 -3.38
N ILE A 14 22.54 -13.92 -4.05
CA ILE A 14 23.89 -13.46 -3.65
C ILE A 14 23.85 -12.69 -2.33
N ASN A 15 22.85 -11.83 -2.13
CA ASN A 15 22.71 -11.08 -0.87
C ASN A 15 22.32 -11.99 0.30
N LYS A 16 21.49 -13.01 0.06
CA LYS A 16 21.15 -14.03 1.08
C LYS A 16 22.34 -14.91 1.44
N THR A 17 23.12 -15.37 0.46
CA THR A 17 24.36 -16.13 0.72
C THR A 17 25.39 -15.28 1.46
N LYS A 18 25.57 -14.01 1.08
CA LYS A 18 26.46 -13.09 1.77
C LYS A 18 26.02 -12.81 3.22
N LYS A 19 24.71 -12.75 3.47
CA LYS A 19 24.14 -12.59 4.83
C LYS A 19 24.26 -13.87 5.64
N TRP A 20 24.13 -15.03 5.01
CA TRP A 20 24.30 -16.34 5.63
C TRP A 20 25.77 -16.60 6.00
N ILE A 21 26.74 -16.34 5.10
CA ILE A 21 28.19 -16.44 5.38
C ILE A 21 28.59 -15.53 6.55
N LYS A 22 27.95 -14.37 6.70
CA LYS A 22 28.18 -13.44 7.82
C LYS A 22 27.48 -13.84 9.12
N SER A 23 26.58 -14.82 9.10
CA SER A 23 25.98 -15.36 10.33
C SER A 23 26.98 -16.28 11.03
N ALA A 24 26.88 -16.39 12.36
CA ALA A 24 27.75 -17.28 13.14
C ALA A 24 27.74 -18.73 12.62
N ALA A 25 26.57 -19.22 12.17
CA ALA A 25 26.42 -20.54 11.57
C ALA A 25 27.12 -20.68 10.21
N GLY A 26 27.06 -19.64 9.36
CA GLY A 26 27.74 -19.65 8.06
C GLY A 26 29.26 -19.58 8.18
N VAL A 27 29.79 -18.80 9.14
CA VAL A 27 31.24 -18.77 9.43
C VAL A 27 31.71 -20.14 9.89
N VAL A 28 31.01 -20.77 10.84
CA VAL A 28 31.35 -22.12 11.32
C VAL A 28 31.27 -23.14 10.17
N SER A 29 30.24 -23.05 9.33
CA SER A 29 30.09 -23.94 8.16
C SER A 29 31.24 -23.78 7.15
N VAL A 30 31.71 -22.56 6.90
CA VAL A 30 32.83 -22.31 5.98
C VAL A 30 34.14 -22.85 6.58
N VAL A 31 34.38 -22.63 7.87
CA VAL A 31 35.56 -23.15 8.57
C VAL A 31 35.57 -24.67 8.54
N LEU A 32 34.44 -25.33 8.81
CA LEU A 32 34.33 -26.79 8.76
C LEU A 32 34.49 -27.34 7.34
N PHE A 33 34.00 -26.63 6.33
CA PHE A 33 34.15 -27.02 4.93
C PHE A 33 35.61 -26.94 4.47
N ILE A 34 36.31 -25.86 4.80
CA ILE A 34 37.76 -25.70 4.54
C ILE A 34 38.53 -26.79 5.29
N THR A 35 38.20 -27.04 6.56
CA THR A 35 38.84 -28.11 7.36
C THR A 35 38.62 -29.48 6.71
N SER A 36 37.42 -29.76 6.21
CA SER A 36 37.12 -31.01 5.50
C SER A 36 37.90 -31.15 4.19
N ILE A 37 38.08 -30.06 3.42
CA ILE A 37 38.89 -30.07 2.19
C ILE A 37 40.37 -30.30 2.52
N ILE A 38 40.88 -29.66 3.58
CA ILE A 38 42.26 -29.86 4.04
C ILE A 38 42.47 -31.31 4.46
N LEU A 39 41.55 -31.92 5.22
CA LEU A 39 41.63 -33.32 5.62
C LEU A 39 41.61 -34.26 4.41
N LEU A 40 40.79 -33.99 3.39
CA LEU A 40 40.76 -34.76 2.14
C LEU A 40 42.04 -34.59 1.30
N ALA A 41 42.60 -33.38 1.25
CA ALA A 41 43.88 -33.14 0.58
C ALA A 41 45.04 -33.87 1.28
N ILE A 42 45.02 -33.93 2.61
CA ILE A 42 45.97 -34.70 3.43
C ILE A 42 45.87 -36.21 3.13
N THR A 43 44.65 -36.76 2.95
CA THR A 43 44.49 -38.18 2.58
C THR A 43 45.03 -38.56 1.21
N TRP A 44 45.18 -37.59 0.29
CA TRP A 44 45.74 -37.78 -1.04
C TRP A 44 47.23 -37.45 -1.13
N SER A 45 47.83 -36.94 -0.06
CA SER A 45 49.27 -36.70 0.00
C SER A 45 50.01 -37.98 0.41
N ASP A 46 51.08 -38.33 -0.32
CA ASP A 46 51.97 -39.42 0.04
C ASP A 46 52.68 -39.09 1.35
N TYR A 47 52.13 -39.57 2.46
CA TYR A 47 52.75 -39.44 3.77
C TYR A 47 54.03 -40.27 3.83
N GLY A 48 55.18 -39.60 3.97
CA GLY A 48 56.48 -40.25 4.08
C GLY A 48 56.57 -41.25 5.25
N ASN A 49 57.25 -42.37 4.99
CA ASN A 49 57.74 -43.40 5.93
C ASN A 49 56.77 -43.96 6.99
N PHE A 50 55.48 -44.13 6.69
CA PHE A 50 54.58 -44.98 7.49
C PHE A 50 54.42 -46.36 6.83
N SER A 51 54.28 -47.43 7.64
CA SER A 51 53.92 -48.74 7.07
C SER A 51 52.53 -48.67 6.43
N GLU A 52 52.32 -49.40 5.32
CA GLU A 52 51.07 -49.36 4.53
C GLU A 52 49.81 -49.52 5.40
N ARG A 53 49.88 -50.36 6.44
CA ARG A 53 48.77 -50.59 7.38
C ARG A 53 48.44 -49.36 8.24
N VAL A 54 49.43 -48.59 8.65
CA VAL A 54 49.23 -47.37 9.47
C VAL A 54 48.69 -46.23 8.60
N ALA A 55 49.23 -46.06 7.39
CA ALA A 55 48.75 -45.07 6.43
C ALA A 55 47.28 -45.31 6.04
N THR A 56 46.91 -46.57 5.80
CA THR A 56 45.53 -46.94 5.44
C THR A 56 44.53 -46.67 6.59
N ASN A 57 44.93 -46.96 7.84
CA ASN A 57 44.07 -46.68 9.00
C ASN A 57 43.87 -45.17 9.23
N ILE A 58 44.93 -44.37 9.07
CA ILE A 58 44.86 -42.90 9.19
C ILE A 58 43.95 -42.33 8.11
N ASN A 59 44.08 -42.78 6.86
CA ASN A 59 43.23 -42.34 5.76
C ASN A 59 41.76 -42.68 5.99
N ASN A 60 41.43 -43.88 6.47
CA ASN A 60 40.05 -44.26 6.78
C ASN A 60 39.44 -43.39 7.90
N ILE A 61 40.22 -43.04 8.94
CA ILE A 61 39.77 -42.14 10.00
C ILE A 61 39.53 -40.73 9.46
N LEU A 62 40.44 -40.22 8.63
CA LEU A 62 40.32 -38.90 8.01
C LEU A 62 39.11 -38.82 7.06
N PHE A 63 38.88 -39.83 6.23
CA PHE A 63 37.68 -39.93 5.39
C PHE A 63 36.40 -40.00 6.22
N GLY A 64 36.38 -40.77 7.32
CA GLY A 64 35.25 -40.82 8.24
C GLY A 64 34.95 -39.47 8.91
N LEU A 65 35.99 -38.75 9.32
CA LEU A 65 35.84 -37.41 9.89
C LEU A 65 35.34 -36.39 8.86
N ALA A 66 35.91 -36.39 7.64
CA ALA A 66 35.52 -35.49 6.56
C ALA A 66 34.06 -35.70 6.12
N THR A 67 33.65 -36.95 5.92
CA THR A 67 32.27 -37.30 5.53
C THR A 67 31.24 -36.95 6.62
N ASN A 68 31.58 -37.17 7.90
CA ASN A 68 30.73 -36.77 9.02
C ASN A 68 30.59 -35.23 9.13
N LEU A 69 31.70 -34.49 8.97
CA LEU A 69 31.67 -33.03 8.98
C LEU A 69 30.85 -32.46 7.82
N LEU A 70 31.02 -33.01 6.61
CA LEU A 70 30.18 -32.64 5.45
C LEU A 70 28.71 -32.96 5.69
N GLY A 71 28.40 -34.12 6.28
CA GLY A 71 27.04 -34.49 6.66
C GLY A 71 26.40 -33.45 7.59
N ILE A 72 27.10 -33.06 8.66
CA ILE A 72 26.63 -32.03 9.62
C ILE A 72 26.37 -30.69 8.91
N ILE A 73 27.31 -30.23 8.07
CA ILE A 73 27.19 -28.97 7.33
C ILE A 73 25.95 -28.97 6.43
N VAL A 74 25.76 -30.05 5.67
CA VAL A 74 24.61 -30.19 4.77
C VAL A 74 23.30 -30.21 5.57
N THR A 75 23.24 -30.97 6.66
CA THR A 75 22.05 -31.05 7.51
C THR A 75 21.72 -29.71 8.16
N VAL A 76 22.70 -29.01 8.76
CA VAL A 76 22.49 -27.69 9.38
C VAL A 76 22.04 -26.66 8.34
N SER A 77 22.67 -26.65 7.16
CA SER A 77 22.29 -25.74 6.07
C SER A 77 20.85 -25.99 5.60
N PHE A 78 20.45 -27.25 5.49
CA PHE A 78 19.09 -27.63 5.14
C PHE A 78 18.09 -27.22 6.22
N VAL A 79 18.35 -27.54 7.49
CA VAL A 79 17.48 -27.14 8.62
C VAL A 79 17.31 -25.63 8.67
N GLN A 80 18.40 -24.87 8.53
CA GLN A 80 18.36 -23.41 8.57
C GLN A 80 17.59 -22.81 7.40
N TYR A 81 17.74 -23.38 6.20
CA TYR A 81 16.93 -23.00 5.04
C TYR A 81 15.43 -23.21 5.29
N PHE A 82 15.02 -24.34 5.89
CA PHE A 82 13.62 -24.58 6.24
C PHE A 82 13.11 -23.63 7.31
N ILE A 83 13.89 -23.37 8.37
CA ILE A 83 13.54 -22.42 9.43
C ILE A 83 13.37 -21.02 8.84
N ASP A 84 14.30 -20.56 8.00
CA ASP A 84 14.23 -19.24 7.39
C ASP A 84 12.99 -19.12 6.49
N ARG A 85 12.71 -20.16 5.68
CA ARG A 85 11.53 -20.21 4.81
C ARG A 85 10.22 -20.22 5.60
N GLN A 86 10.17 -20.96 6.71
CA GLN A 86 9.04 -20.96 7.64
C GLN A 86 8.85 -19.56 8.25
N SER A 87 9.94 -18.96 8.72
CA SER A 87 9.92 -17.64 9.37
C SER A 87 9.43 -16.54 8.43
N GLU A 88 9.79 -16.59 7.14
CA GLU A 88 9.33 -15.62 6.14
C GLU A 88 7.84 -15.81 5.82
N LYS A 89 7.35 -17.06 5.74
CA LYS A 89 5.91 -17.32 5.62
C LYS A 89 5.14 -16.79 6.83
N ASP A 90 5.67 -16.98 8.03
CA ASP A 90 5.05 -16.50 9.26
C ASP A 90 5.03 -14.97 9.33
N LYS A 91 6.08 -14.29 8.89
CA LYS A 91 6.11 -12.82 8.78
C LYS A 91 5.06 -12.32 7.79
N HIS A 92 4.97 -12.93 6.61
CA HIS A 92 3.95 -12.57 5.62
C HIS A 92 2.54 -12.77 6.16
N ARG A 93 2.27 -13.91 6.81
CA ARG A 93 0.99 -14.15 7.48
C ARG A 93 0.68 -13.10 8.56
N LYS A 94 1.66 -12.74 9.38
CA LYS A 94 1.49 -11.72 10.44
C LYS A 94 1.19 -10.35 9.85
N GLU A 95 1.82 -9.96 8.75
CA GLU A 95 1.51 -8.73 8.02
C GLU A 95 0.06 -8.76 7.51
N ASN A 96 -0.35 -9.82 6.80
CA ASN A 96 -1.71 -9.93 6.25
C ASN A 96 -2.78 -9.94 7.36
N LEU A 97 -2.50 -10.56 8.50
CA LEU A 97 -3.41 -10.53 9.65
C LEU A 97 -3.55 -9.11 10.23
N LYS A 98 -2.48 -8.32 10.26
CA LYS A 98 -2.58 -6.90 10.66
C LYS A 98 -3.39 -6.11 9.63
N ILE A 99 -3.12 -6.29 8.34
CA ILE A 99 -3.87 -5.63 7.26
C ILE A 99 -5.37 -5.95 7.38
N LYS A 100 -5.75 -7.23 7.55
CA LYS A 100 -7.16 -7.64 7.74
C LYS A 100 -7.83 -6.97 8.94
N ARG A 101 -7.10 -6.75 10.04
CA ARG A 101 -7.64 -6.05 11.21
C ARG A 101 -7.91 -4.59 10.91
N TYR A 102 -6.97 -3.91 10.23
CA TYR A 102 -7.17 -2.51 9.83
C TYR A 102 -8.30 -2.38 8.80
N ASP A 103 -8.36 -3.28 7.83
CA ASP A 103 -9.39 -3.33 6.77
C ASP A 103 -10.82 -3.39 7.36
N ARG A 104 -11.02 -4.12 8.45
CA ARG A 104 -12.34 -4.22 9.08
C ARG A 104 -12.93 -2.86 9.47
N ILE A 105 -12.10 -1.96 9.98
CA ILE A 105 -12.52 -0.58 10.31
C ILE A 105 -12.49 0.28 9.05
N MET A 106 -11.48 0.10 8.18
CA MET A 106 -11.36 0.82 6.92
C MET A 106 -12.65 0.72 6.09
N ARG A 107 -13.26 -0.46 5.98
CA ARG A 107 -14.52 -0.64 5.24
C ARG A 107 -15.66 0.20 5.77
N VAL A 108 -15.82 0.28 7.09
CA VAL A 108 -16.87 1.11 7.70
C VAL A 108 -16.63 2.59 7.39
N LEU A 109 -15.38 3.03 7.45
CA LEU A 109 -15.01 4.40 7.07
C LEU A 109 -15.19 4.67 5.58
N LEU A 110 -14.86 3.70 4.72
CA LEU A 110 -15.08 3.78 3.28
C LEU A 110 -16.56 3.83 2.92
N GLU A 111 -17.41 3.02 3.55
CA GLU A 111 -18.86 3.08 3.37
C GLU A 111 -19.42 4.46 3.73
N ARG A 112 -19.01 5.00 4.88
CA ARG A 112 -19.38 6.36 5.32
C ARG A 112 -18.86 7.43 4.34
N TYR A 113 -17.62 7.31 3.88
CA TYR A 113 -17.04 8.20 2.87
C TYR A 113 -17.83 8.14 1.55
N LEU A 114 -18.10 6.95 1.03
CA LEU A 114 -18.81 6.74 -0.24
C LEU A 114 -20.25 7.27 -0.18
N MET A 115 -20.90 7.17 0.98
CA MET A 115 -22.22 7.73 1.22
C MET A 115 -22.25 9.25 1.04
N TYR A 116 -21.28 9.98 1.61
CA TYR A 116 -21.19 11.44 1.44
C TYR A 116 -20.61 11.85 0.10
N PHE A 117 -19.67 11.08 -0.45
CA PHE A 117 -19.21 11.23 -1.83
C PHE A 117 -20.39 11.26 -2.79
N LYS A 118 -21.33 10.32 -2.66
CA LYS A 118 -22.55 10.30 -3.48
C LYS A 118 -23.42 11.54 -3.24
N CYS A 119 -23.44 12.08 -2.02
CA CYS A 119 -24.11 13.35 -1.74
C CYS A 119 -23.45 14.56 -2.40
N LEU A 120 -22.21 14.44 -2.87
CA LEU A 120 -21.56 15.46 -3.68
C LEU A 120 -21.69 15.20 -5.16
N THR A 121 -21.67 13.95 -5.60
CA THR A 121 -21.55 13.59 -7.01
C THR A 121 -22.88 13.20 -7.66
N THR A 122 -24.01 13.49 -7.02
CA THR A 122 -25.33 13.14 -7.52
C THR A 122 -26.34 14.23 -7.15
N PRO A 123 -26.97 14.89 -8.13
CA PRO A 123 -28.03 15.86 -7.90
C PRO A 123 -29.17 15.28 -7.06
N ILE A 124 -29.79 16.12 -6.24
CA ILE A 124 -30.82 15.69 -5.27
C ILE A 124 -31.99 15.01 -5.96
N GLU A 125 -32.40 15.48 -7.15
CA GLU A 125 -33.59 14.97 -7.85
C GLU A 125 -33.47 13.49 -8.25
N ILE A 126 -32.24 12.97 -8.37
CA ILE A 126 -31.96 11.59 -8.79
C ILE A 126 -31.30 10.75 -7.68
N ARG A 127 -30.93 11.34 -6.55
CA ARG A 127 -30.15 10.67 -5.49
C ARG A 127 -30.87 9.46 -4.87
N ASN A 128 -32.19 9.54 -4.74
CA ASN A 128 -33.05 8.46 -4.19
C ASN A 128 -33.29 7.28 -5.16
N LYS A 129 -32.92 7.42 -6.44
CA LYS A 129 -33.20 6.38 -7.44
C LYS A 129 -32.12 5.31 -7.52
N ASN A 130 -30.95 5.56 -6.93
CA ASN A 130 -29.77 4.70 -7.03
C ASN A 130 -29.35 4.17 -5.65
N ASP A 131 -28.71 3.00 -5.62
CA ASP A 131 -28.10 2.42 -4.41
C ASP A 131 -27.08 3.40 -3.79
N PRO A 132 -27.20 3.76 -2.50
CA PRO A 132 -26.29 4.69 -1.80
C PRO A 132 -24.81 4.29 -1.81
N LEU A 133 -24.50 3.00 -1.92
CA LEU A 133 -23.15 2.46 -1.84
C LEU A 133 -22.52 2.13 -3.20
N ARG A 134 -23.27 2.28 -4.29
CA ARG A 134 -22.75 2.01 -5.63
C ARG A 134 -21.79 3.13 -6.05
N MET A 135 -20.52 2.79 -6.27
CA MET A 135 -19.54 3.69 -6.87
C MET A 135 -20.03 4.14 -8.26
N LEU A 136 -20.22 5.45 -8.43
CA LEU A 136 -20.58 6.04 -9.71
C LEU A 136 -19.31 6.26 -10.52
N ASP A 137 -19.05 5.36 -11.48
CA ASP A 137 -17.84 5.39 -12.31
C ASP A 137 -17.69 6.67 -13.13
N GLN A 138 -18.80 7.38 -13.41
CA GLN A 138 -18.81 8.50 -14.34
C GLN A 138 -19.79 9.60 -13.89
N PHE A 139 -19.37 10.41 -12.92
CA PHE A 139 -20.04 11.69 -12.63
C PHE A 139 -19.30 12.85 -13.30
N LYS A 140 -20.07 13.88 -13.69
CA LYS A 140 -19.60 15.11 -14.32
C LYS A 140 -19.46 16.23 -13.30
N PHE A 141 -18.87 17.36 -13.72
CA PHE A 141 -18.69 18.50 -12.83
C PHE A 141 -20.03 19.07 -12.35
N GLU A 142 -21.03 19.11 -13.25
CA GLU A 142 -22.33 19.72 -12.97
C GLU A 142 -23.18 18.88 -12.00
N ASP A 143 -22.83 17.60 -11.81
CA ASP A 143 -23.47 16.73 -10.83
C ASP A 143 -23.21 17.18 -9.38
N MET A 144 -22.22 18.06 -9.17
CA MET A 144 -21.90 18.68 -7.89
C MET A 144 -22.75 19.91 -7.56
N CYS A 145 -23.76 20.24 -8.37
CA CYS A 145 -24.56 21.46 -8.21
C CYS A 145 -25.32 21.56 -6.87
N ASP A 146 -25.49 20.45 -6.13
CA ASP A 146 -26.17 20.41 -4.84
C ASP A 146 -25.23 20.20 -3.64
N LEU A 147 -23.91 20.40 -3.80
CA LEU A 147 -22.92 20.12 -2.74
C LEU A 147 -23.19 20.86 -1.41
N TYR A 148 -23.81 22.05 -1.46
CA TYR A 148 -24.17 22.85 -0.28
C TYR A 148 -25.54 22.53 0.31
N ARG A 149 -26.31 21.64 -0.33
CA ARG A 149 -27.61 21.22 0.18
C ARG A 149 -27.42 20.20 1.30
N SER A 150 -28.42 20.11 2.17
CA SER A 150 -28.46 19.14 3.26
C SER A 150 -28.27 17.72 2.74
N SER A 151 -27.55 16.90 3.51
CA SER A 151 -27.45 15.48 3.18
C SER A 151 -28.81 14.77 3.34
N LEU A 152 -28.99 13.64 2.65
CA LEU A 152 -30.20 12.81 2.82
C LEU A 152 -30.12 11.89 4.06
N TYR A 153 -28.98 11.88 4.75
CA TYR A 153 -28.69 10.91 5.80
C TYR A 153 -28.82 11.58 7.18
N ILE A 154 -29.88 11.22 7.89
CA ILE A 154 -30.34 11.84 9.14
C ILE A 154 -29.35 11.61 10.31
N CYS A 155 -28.44 10.65 10.19
CA CYS A 155 -27.59 10.19 11.30
C CYS A 155 -26.60 11.24 11.86
N GLU A 156 -26.31 12.32 11.13
CA GLU A 156 -25.31 13.33 11.54
C GLU A 156 -25.92 14.68 11.95
N GLY A 157 -27.24 14.83 11.90
CA GLY A 157 -27.92 16.09 12.17
C GLY A 157 -28.77 16.58 10.98
N LEU A 158 -29.66 17.52 11.25
CA LEU A 158 -30.65 18.02 10.27
C LEU A 158 -30.14 19.23 9.48
N PHE A 159 -28.93 19.74 9.76
CA PHE A 159 -28.51 21.08 9.33
C PHE A 159 -27.16 21.13 8.60
N GLU A 160 -26.38 20.06 8.63
CA GLU A 160 -25.08 19.96 8.02
C GLU A 160 -25.20 19.80 6.50
N SER A 161 -24.43 20.59 5.76
CA SER A 161 -24.37 20.47 4.30
C SER A 161 -23.64 19.20 3.88
N SER A 162 -23.97 18.70 2.69
CA SER A 162 -23.34 17.49 2.14
C SER A 162 -21.80 17.62 2.08
N ILE A 163 -21.29 18.82 1.78
CA ILE A 163 -19.86 19.09 1.69
C ILE A 163 -19.14 19.11 3.05
N GLU A 164 -19.81 19.55 4.12
CA GLU A 164 -19.26 19.48 5.48
C GLU A 164 -19.06 18.02 5.90
N LEU A 165 -20.11 17.21 5.76
CA LEU A 165 -20.08 15.80 6.14
C LEU A 165 -19.09 14.99 5.28
N PHE A 166 -18.95 15.34 4.00
CA PHE A 166 -17.91 14.75 3.15
C PHE A 166 -16.51 15.03 3.70
N TYR A 167 -16.16 16.30 3.98
CA TYR A 167 -14.82 16.64 4.45
C TYR A 167 -14.51 16.04 5.83
N GLU A 168 -15.50 15.96 6.72
CA GLU A 168 -15.35 15.28 8.01
C GLU A 168 -15.05 13.79 7.81
N SER A 169 -15.84 13.11 6.97
CA SER A 169 -15.66 11.69 6.68
C SER A 169 -14.33 11.39 5.99
N GLU A 170 -13.95 12.20 5.00
CA GLU A 170 -12.67 12.14 4.30
C GLU A 170 -11.50 12.32 5.29
N GLU A 171 -11.58 13.29 6.19
CA GLU A 171 -10.52 13.52 7.18
C GLU A 171 -10.37 12.35 8.15
N ILE A 172 -11.48 11.77 8.62
CA ILE A 172 -11.46 10.57 9.47
C ILE A 172 -10.80 9.41 8.71
N LEU A 173 -11.17 9.20 7.43
CA LEU A 173 -10.61 8.16 6.58
C LEU A 173 -9.10 8.37 6.35
N ARG A 174 -8.69 9.57 5.94
CA ARG A 174 -7.28 9.94 5.73
C ARG A 174 -6.45 9.72 6.99
N ASN A 175 -6.93 10.19 8.13
CA ASN A 175 -6.22 10.03 9.40
C ASN A 175 -6.10 8.55 9.80
N TYR A 176 -7.09 7.73 9.47
CA TYR A 176 -7.02 6.29 9.69
C TYR A 176 -6.03 5.59 8.73
N MET A 177 -5.99 6.00 7.46
CA MET A 177 -5.00 5.54 6.47
C MET A 177 -3.57 5.87 6.89
N VAL A 178 -3.31 7.09 7.36
CA VAL A 178 -2.00 7.48 7.93
C VAL A 178 -1.60 6.56 9.08
N LYS A 179 -2.53 6.28 10.01
CA LYS A 179 -2.29 5.34 11.12
C LYS A 179 -1.96 3.95 10.60
N MET A 180 -2.64 3.47 9.55
CA MET A 180 -2.37 2.16 8.97
C MET A 180 -0.95 2.08 8.39
N ILE A 181 -0.52 3.09 7.63
CA ILE A 181 0.84 3.20 7.08
C ILE A 181 1.90 3.18 8.18
N GLN A 182 1.69 3.93 9.25
CA GLN A 182 2.66 4.04 10.36
C GLN A 182 2.81 2.75 11.18
N ASN A 183 1.75 1.95 11.28
CA ASN A 183 1.71 0.80 12.21
C ASN A 183 1.94 -0.57 11.53
N ILE A 184 1.89 -0.62 10.20
CA ILE A 184 2.13 -1.83 9.42
C ILE A 184 3.42 -1.66 8.61
N ASN A 185 4.32 -2.62 8.72
CA ASN A 185 5.45 -2.72 7.81
C ASN A 185 5.00 -3.53 6.59
N PHE A 186 4.78 -2.86 5.47
CA PHE A 186 4.24 -3.43 4.22
C PHE A 186 5.29 -4.18 3.38
N LYS A 187 6.12 -5.00 4.01
CA LYS A 187 7.22 -5.68 3.32
C LYS A 187 6.74 -6.59 2.19
N TYR A 188 5.58 -7.24 2.35
CA TYR A 188 5.03 -8.15 1.35
C TYR A 188 3.86 -7.54 0.56
N ASN A 189 3.28 -6.44 1.04
CA ASN A 189 2.13 -5.78 0.42
C ASN A 189 2.45 -4.31 0.05
N GLU A 190 3.62 -4.05 -0.54
CA GLU A 190 4.07 -2.69 -0.87
C GLU A 190 3.09 -1.97 -1.81
N GLN A 191 2.50 -2.66 -2.77
CA GLN A 191 1.50 -2.07 -3.67
C GLN A 191 0.28 -1.52 -2.90
N LEU A 192 -0.17 -2.19 -1.84
CA LEU A 192 -1.25 -1.69 -1.00
C LEU A 192 -0.84 -0.41 -0.27
N LYS A 193 0.41 -0.36 0.22
CA LYS A 193 0.97 0.82 0.86
C LYS A 193 0.96 2.01 -0.10
N GLU A 194 1.39 1.82 -1.34
CA GLU A 194 1.41 2.89 -2.36
C GLU A 194 0.00 3.43 -2.62
N ILE A 195 -1.01 2.56 -2.79
CA ILE A 195 -2.41 2.99 -2.97
C ILE A 195 -2.89 3.86 -1.79
N ILE A 196 -2.61 3.42 -0.55
CA ILE A 196 -3.01 4.14 0.66
C ILE A 196 -2.23 5.46 0.80
N MET A 197 -0.94 5.48 0.46
CA MET A 197 -0.12 6.68 0.48
C MET A 197 -0.58 7.69 -0.56
N ASP A 198 -0.84 7.26 -1.79
CA ASP A 198 -1.36 8.11 -2.86
C ASP A 198 -2.67 8.78 -2.45
N PHE A 199 -3.57 8.05 -1.77
CA PHE A 199 -4.81 8.64 -1.26
C PHE A 199 -4.52 9.79 -0.28
N VAL A 200 -3.66 9.54 0.70
CA VAL A 200 -3.28 10.54 1.71
C VAL A 200 -2.62 11.76 1.07
N GLU A 201 -1.66 11.53 0.16
CA GLU A 201 -0.92 12.61 -0.50
C GLU A 201 -1.84 13.47 -1.38
N LYS A 202 -2.72 12.84 -2.17
CA LYS A 202 -3.63 13.55 -3.07
C LYS A 202 -4.71 14.32 -2.30
N SER A 203 -5.22 13.75 -1.21
CA SER A 203 -6.12 14.45 -0.31
C SER A 203 -5.51 15.73 0.26
N ILE A 204 -4.22 15.70 0.64
CA ILE A 204 -3.50 16.90 1.12
C ILE A 204 -3.22 17.88 -0.03
N GLU A 205 -2.75 17.40 -1.18
CA GLU A 205 -2.39 18.22 -2.34
C GLU A 205 -3.57 19.05 -2.88
N TYR A 206 -4.75 18.44 -2.91
CA TYR A 206 -5.98 19.06 -3.41
C TYR A 206 -6.88 19.61 -2.29
N ASP A 207 -6.38 19.74 -1.05
CA ASP A 207 -7.20 20.24 0.05
C ASP A 207 -7.60 21.70 -0.16
N VAL A 208 -8.89 21.88 -0.44
CA VAL A 208 -9.53 23.18 -0.70
C VAL A 208 -10.65 23.44 0.29
N ARG A 209 -10.76 22.65 1.37
CA ARG A 209 -11.85 22.72 2.35
C ARG A 209 -12.03 24.13 2.93
N GLY A 210 -10.93 24.81 3.23
CA GLY A 210 -10.97 26.16 3.80
C GLY A 210 -11.68 27.17 2.90
N ALA A 211 -11.48 27.08 1.59
CA ALA A 211 -12.16 27.95 0.63
C ALA A 211 -13.62 27.53 0.40
N VAL A 212 -13.86 26.24 0.22
CA VAL A 212 -15.19 25.69 -0.06
C VAL A 212 -16.15 25.90 1.11
N LEU A 213 -15.71 25.63 2.35
CA LEU A 213 -16.56 25.81 3.53
C LEU A 213 -16.82 27.29 3.84
N ARG A 214 -15.81 28.16 3.67
CA ARG A 214 -15.98 29.61 3.90
C ARG A 214 -17.02 30.25 2.96
N ASN A 215 -17.23 29.70 1.77
CA ASN A 215 -18.25 30.20 0.83
C ASN A 215 -19.70 29.94 1.29
N MET A 216 -19.93 29.13 2.33
CA MET A 216 -21.27 28.96 2.92
C MET A 216 -21.69 30.16 3.77
N THR A 217 -20.72 30.89 4.31
CA THR A 217 -20.94 32.03 5.22
C THR A 217 -20.60 33.38 4.58
N THR A 218 -20.06 33.38 3.35
CA THR A 218 -19.67 34.59 2.62
C THR A 218 -20.75 34.99 1.61
N TYR A 219 -20.85 36.30 1.34
CA TYR A 219 -21.84 36.89 0.43
C TYR A 219 -21.17 37.57 -0.76
N CYS A 220 -21.86 37.57 -1.91
CA CYS A 220 -21.55 38.36 -3.10
C CYS A 220 -22.77 39.23 -3.40
N GLY A 221 -22.70 40.50 -3.00
CA GLY A 221 -23.87 41.38 -2.97
C GLY A 221 -24.90 40.87 -1.95
N GLU A 222 -26.15 40.73 -2.38
CA GLU A 222 -27.25 40.25 -1.53
C GLU A 222 -27.33 38.72 -1.46
N LYS A 223 -26.58 38.00 -2.31
CA LYS A 223 -26.67 36.55 -2.45
C LYS A 223 -25.54 35.85 -1.70
N ARG A 224 -25.83 34.70 -1.10
CA ARG A 224 -24.76 33.84 -0.53
C ARG A 224 -23.89 33.28 -1.65
N ASN A 225 -22.58 33.25 -1.43
CA ASN A 225 -21.62 32.67 -2.37
C ASN A 225 -21.98 31.23 -2.74
N SER A 226 -22.43 30.43 -1.76
CA SER A 226 -22.90 29.06 -1.98
C SER A 226 -23.97 28.96 -3.06
N GLU A 227 -24.91 29.90 -3.10
CA GLU A 227 -25.99 29.90 -4.10
C GLU A 227 -25.50 30.28 -5.49
N THR A 228 -24.63 31.29 -5.59
CA THR A 228 -23.99 31.67 -6.86
C THR A 228 -23.13 30.54 -7.42
N ILE A 229 -22.41 29.83 -6.54
CA ILE A 229 -21.56 28.71 -6.93
C ILE A 229 -22.39 27.53 -7.43
N MET A 230 -23.48 27.16 -6.74
CA MET A 230 -24.37 26.10 -7.21
C MET A 230 -24.91 26.41 -8.62
N GLU A 231 -25.24 27.67 -8.91
CA GLU A 231 -25.65 28.11 -10.25
C GLU A 231 -24.51 27.99 -11.27
N TYR A 232 -23.29 28.41 -10.92
CA TYR A 232 -22.13 28.28 -11.80
C TYR A 232 -21.74 26.83 -12.08
N ILE A 233 -21.87 25.94 -11.09
CA ILE A 233 -21.66 24.50 -11.30
C ILE A 233 -22.72 23.93 -12.23
N LYS A 234 -23.97 24.36 -12.11
CA LYS A 234 -25.08 23.88 -12.95
C LYS A 234 -25.02 24.42 -14.40
N ASP A 235 -24.36 25.54 -14.63
CA ASP A 235 -24.22 26.16 -15.94
C ASP A 235 -23.22 25.41 -16.85
N THR A 236 -23.76 24.54 -17.71
CA THR A 236 -23.01 23.75 -18.69
C THR A 236 -22.43 24.59 -19.84
N SER A 237 -22.78 25.88 -19.97
CA SER A 237 -22.18 26.76 -20.98
C SER A 237 -20.74 27.14 -20.64
N GLN A 238 -20.35 26.99 -19.37
CA GLN A 238 -19.03 27.35 -18.87
C GLN A 238 -18.12 26.12 -18.76
N ASP A 239 -17.07 26.08 -19.59
CA ASP A 239 -16.01 25.06 -19.50
C ASP A 239 -15.07 25.33 -18.30
N TRP A 240 -15.55 25.11 -17.07
CA TRP A 240 -14.76 25.34 -15.86
C TRP A 240 -13.53 24.42 -15.79
N ILE A 241 -13.70 23.14 -16.09
CA ILE A 241 -12.62 22.14 -16.03
C ILE A 241 -11.52 22.48 -17.05
N GLY A 242 -11.87 22.77 -18.30
CA GLY A 242 -10.88 23.15 -19.30
C GLY A 242 -10.26 24.52 -19.04
N LYS A 243 -10.99 25.48 -18.45
CA LYS A 243 -10.41 26.76 -18.01
C LYS A 243 -9.34 26.54 -16.94
N GLU A 244 -9.57 25.63 -15.98
CA GLU A 244 -8.56 25.29 -14.98
C GLU A 244 -7.31 24.67 -15.62
N GLN A 245 -7.48 23.70 -16.52
CA GLN A 245 -6.38 23.04 -17.24
C GLN A 245 -5.51 24.02 -18.04
N ARG A 246 -6.12 25.10 -18.55
CA ARG A 246 -5.43 26.19 -19.26
C ARG A 246 -4.87 27.27 -18.33
N GLY A 247 -4.97 27.12 -17.01
CA GLY A 247 -4.49 28.11 -16.03
C GLY A 247 -5.32 29.39 -15.97
N LYS A 248 -6.55 29.39 -16.47
CA LYS A 248 -7.42 30.58 -16.58
C LYS A 248 -8.28 30.86 -15.35
N LEU A 249 -8.21 30.01 -14.32
CA LEU A 249 -8.97 30.16 -13.08
C LEU A 249 -8.16 30.71 -11.91
N ASN A 250 -6.98 31.27 -12.15
CA ASN A 250 -6.20 31.92 -11.09
C ASN A 250 -7.04 33.02 -10.42
N SER A 251 -7.15 32.96 -9.09
CA SER A 251 -8.00 33.86 -8.28
C SER A 251 -9.50 33.81 -8.60
N ASN A 252 -9.99 32.80 -9.31
CA ASN A 252 -11.41 32.62 -9.60
C ASN A 252 -12.10 31.82 -8.49
N ILE A 253 -13.33 32.22 -8.12
CA ILE A 253 -14.13 31.53 -7.09
C ILE A 253 -14.43 30.07 -7.45
N MET A 254 -14.36 29.70 -8.74
CA MET A 254 -14.60 28.33 -9.22
C MET A 254 -13.40 27.40 -9.08
N LEU A 255 -12.17 27.92 -8.89
CA LEU A 255 -10.96 27.10 -8.78
C LEU A 255 -11.01 26.04 -7.66
N PRO A 256 -11.49 26.35 -6.44
CA PRO A 256 -11.67 25.34 -5.40
C PRO A 256 -12.57 24.18 -5.83
N TYR A 257 -13.64 24.45 -6.59
CA TYR A 257 -14.61 23.43 -6.98
C TYR A 257 -14.08 22.53 -8.09
N THR A 258 -13.34 23.07 -9.05
CA THR A 258 -12.69 22.25 -10.08
C THR A 258 -11.59 21.38 -9.48
N ARG A 259 -10.90 21.86 -8.44
CA ARG A 259 -9.94 21.05 -7.65
C ARG A 259 -10.63 19.96 -6.83
N LEU A 260 -11.73 20.28 -6.14
CA LEU A 260 -12.55 19.28 -5.44
C LEU A 260 -13.04 18.20 -6.40
N TYR A 261 -13.51 18.57 -7.60
CA TYR A 261 -13.91 17.61 -8.64
C TYR A 261 -12.76 16.66 -9.01
N LYS A 262 -11.54 17.18 -9.22
CA LYS A 262 -10.36 16.36 -9.49
C LYS A 262 -10.04 15.42 -8.34
N LEU A 263 -10.08 15.91 -7.10
CA LEU A 263 -9.84 15.11 -5.90
C LEU A 263 -10.82 13.93 -5.85
N LEU A 264 -12.12 14.20 -5.96
CA LEU A 264 -13.17 13.17 -5.95
C LEU A 264 -12.92 12.10 -7.03
N LYS A 265 -12.49 12.51 -8.24
CA LYS A 265 -12.16 11.58 -9.33
C LYS A 265 -10.90 10.74 -9.04
N ILE A 266 -9.92 11.28 -8.33
CA ILE A 266 -8.70 10.54 -7.96
C ILE A 266 -9.00 9.57 -6.83
N GLU A 267 -9.65 10.03 -5.77
CA GLU A 267 -9.94 9.22 -4.57
C GLU A 267 -10.81 8.02 -4.90
N ILE A 268 -11.81 8.15 -5.78
CA ILE A 268 -12.66 7.02 -6.16
C ILE A 268 -11.88 5.92 -6.91
N GLU A 269 -10.91 6.30 -7.74
CA GLU A 269 -10.06 5.32 -8.44
C GLU A 269 -9.08 4.64 -7.48
N LEU A 270 -8.54 5.36 -6.51
CA LEU A 270 -7.68 4.81 -5.46
C LEU A 270 -8.45 3.85 -4.55
N ILE A 271 -9.70 4.19 -4.19
CA ILE A 271 -10.58 3.30 -3.40
C ILE A 271 -10.86 2.01 -4.17
N LYS A 272 -11.16 2.09 -5.49
CA LYS A 272 -11.30 0.89 -6.32
C LYS A 272 -10.04 0.04 -6.33
N GLY A 273 -8.88 0.67 -6.49
CA GLY A 273 -7.58 -0.02 -6.45
C GLY A 273 -7.34 -0.71 -5.10
N TYR A 274 -7.71 -0.06 -4.00
CA TYR A 274 -7.66 -0.63 -2.65
C TYR A 274 -8.57 -1.87 -2.55
N GLU A 275 -9.83 -1.75 -2.95
CA GLU A 275 -10.80 -2.85 -2.88
C GLU A 275 -10.39 -4.04 -3.74
N GLU A 276 -9.95 -3.80 -4.97
CA GLU A 276 -9.44 -4.82 -5.88
C GLU A 276 -8.23 -5.55 -5.26
N TYR A 277 -7.26 -4.80 -4.75
CA TYR A 277 -6.08 -5.38 -4.10
C TYR A 277 -6.47 -6.27 -2.92
N MET A 278 -7.37 -5.77 -2.06
CA MET A 278 -7.84 -6.49 -0.88
C MET A 278 -8.59 -7.77 -1.26
N ASN A 279 -9.37 -7.75 -2.33
CA ASN A 279 -10.10 -8.91 -2.84
C ASN A 279 -9.18 -9.98 -3.43
N ILE A 280 -8.14 -9.58 -4.16
CA ILE A 280 -7.25 -10.52 -4.87
C ILE A 280 -6.16 -11.10 -3.95
N ASN A 281 -5.54 -10.26 -3.12
CA ASN A 281 -4.28 -10.62 -2.45
C ASN A 281 -4.45 -10.93 -0.96
N ILE A 282 -5.49 -10.41 -0.32
CA ILE A 282 -5.64 -10.48 1.14
C ILE A 282 -6.80 -11.38 1.56
N ARG A 283 -8.00 -11.20 1.01
CA ARG A 283 -9.23 -11.85 1.51
C ARG A 283 -9.12 -13.36 1.56
#